data_AF-A0A5N6YZJ7-F1
#
_entry.id   AF-A0A5N6YZJ7-F1
#
_cell.length_a   1.000
_cell.length_b   1.000
_cell.length_c   1.000
_cell.angle_alpha   90.00
_cell.angle_beta   90.00
_cell.angle_gamma   90.00
#
_symmetry.space_group_name_H-M   'P 1'
#
loop_
_entity.id
_entity.type
_entity.pdbx_description
1 polymer ?
#
loop_
_entity_poly.entity_id
_entity_poly.type
_entity_poly.pdbx_seq_one_letter_code
_entity_poly.pdbx_strand_id
1 'polypeptide(L)'
;MTYLIGLLSMILRLIERIIQYVIGADDKQLYSLDHAILSMEVPPRSMWMNMGYWKNTSSFTKACEALLDQVLITAKLLNEDGSPIKAHHQQQGAIELVDVGIGCGDQSLYLTRRLSRVCTDSVTTTPSSGMKTTVDSSGGAQNREMRKRRTVSNHKTRSLFDSYVGVTIVQSQADFARERLLKDTTGEPAVSSGWTPDVKIFAADAADPPSWGNELRQAALDNSGLDDTRIQEPGADKGSERTQRWLLALDTMYHFKPSRDSLLKYARRDMQASIMTFDLLLSETASFWEKLLLRSMCLISGMPYSNFLPREEYLDMLVRAGYERNMIEMRDISAYVFAGIASHIREQDEKLRRYGMTVGKFKGAAKAFNWWARTGVVRGFVVVARIPGPV
;
A
#
# COMPACT_ATOMS: atom_id res chain seq x y z
N MET A 1 42.59 -43.96 42.73
CA MET A 1 42.64 -43.68 41.28
C MET A 1 41.50 -44.35 40.50
N THR A 2 41.07 -45.56 40.87
CA THR A 2 40.03 -46.34 40.16
C THR A 2 38.63 -45.71 40.15
N TYR A 3 38.23 -45.04 41.25
CA TYR A 3 36.93 -44.35 41.34
C TYR A 3 36.83 -43.11 40.45
N LEU A 4 37.93 -42.39 40.24
CA LEU A 4 37.97 -41.18 39.41
C LEU A 4 37.84 -41.52 37.92
N ILE A 5 38.38 -42.66 37.50
CA ILE A 5 38.26 -43.19 36.13
C ILE A 5 36.82 -43.65 35.85
N GLY A 6 36.17 -44.28 36.83
CA GLY A 6 34.76 -44.70 36.71
C GLY A 6 33.80 -43.52 36.56
N LEU A 7 33.98 -42.47 37.38
CA LEU A 7 33.18 -41.25 37.31
C LEU A 7 33.36 -40.51 35.98
N LEU A 8 34.59 -40.39 35.49
CA LEU A 8 34.89 -39.76 34.20
C LEU A 8 34.26 -40.55 33.04
N SER A 9 34.30 -41.88 33.07
CA SER A 9 33.67 -42.74 32.06
C SER A 9 32.14 -42.58 32.01
N MET A 10 31.52 -42.41 33.17
CA MET A 10 30.07 -42.21 33.30
C MET A 10 29.66 -40.82 32.80
N ILE A 11 30.44 -39.79 33.13
CA ILE A 11 30.24 -38.42 32.63
C ILE A 11 30.41 -38.38 31.11
N LEU A 12 31.46 -39.02 30.56
CA LEU A 12 31.68 -39.10 29.11
C LEU A 12 30.53 -39.81 28.40
N ARG A 13 30.01 -40.92 28.94
CA ARG A 13 28.83 -41.62 28.37
C ARG A 13 27.55 -40.79 28.47
N LEU A 14 27.41 -39.99 29.52
CA LEU A 14 26.26 -39.07 29.67
C LEU A 14 26.35 -37.93 28.65
N ILE A 15 27.55 -37.35 28.49
CA ILE A 15 27.84 -36.34 27.46
C ILE A 15 27.62 -36.94 26.07
N GLU A 16 28.09 -38.15 25.80
CA GLU A 16 27.89 -38.84 24.52
C GLU A 16 26.41 -39.12 24.25
N ARG A 17 25.62 -39.49 25.27
CA ARG A 17 24.15 -39.61 25.15
C ARG A 17 23.45 -38.28 24.92
N ILE A 18 23.90 -37.21 25.58
CA ILE A 18 23.36 -35.85 25.36
C ILE A 18 23.74 -35.37 23.96
N ILE A 19 24.98 -35.61 23.52
CA ILE A 19 25.44 -35.33 22.17
C ILE A 19 24.69 -36.17 21.14
N GLN A 20 24.41 -37.46 21.38
CA GLN A 20 23.57 -38.27 20.50
C GLN A 20 22.08 -37.94 20.60
N TYR A 21 21.63 -37.22 21.62
CA TYR A 21 20.26 -36.71 21.72
C TYR A 21 20.11 -35.34 21.06
N VAL A 22 21.16 -34.51 21.09
CA VAL A 22 21.22 -33.16 20.51
C VAL A 22 21.70 -33.17 19.06
N ILE A 23 22.66 -34.03 18.74
CA ILE A 23 23.24 -34.32 17.42
C ILE A 23 22.75 -35.67 16.89
N GLY A 24 21.76 -36.30 17.56
CA GLY A 24 21.05 -37.45 17.03
C GLY A 24 20.35 -37.08 15.75
N ALA A 25 21.09 -37.08 14.65
CA ALA A 25 20.58 -37.13 13.31
C ALA A 25 19.77 -38.41 13.24
N ASP A 26 18.46 -38.28 13.45
CA ASP A 26 17.53 -39.22 12.88
C ASP A 26 17.90 -39.25 11.38
N ASP A 27 18.41 -40.36 10.86
CA ASP A 27 18.83 -40.45 9.45
C ASP A 27 17.65 -40.07 8.52
N LYS A 28 16.41 -40.16 9.00
CA LYS A 28 15.21 -39.64 8.32
C LYS A 28 15.09 -38.11 8.34
N GLN A 29 15.60 -37.42 9.37
CA GLN A 29 15.77 -35.96 9.38
C GLN A 29 16.94 -35.50 8.51
N LEU A 30 18.00 -36.30 8.36
CA LEU A 30 19.14 -35.95 7.50
C LEU A 30 18.76 -35.90 6.00
N TYR A 31 17.77 -36.71 5.58
CA TYR A 31 17.16 -36.68 4.24
C TYR A 31 15.79 -35.96 4.19
N SER A 32 15.45 -35.18 5.21
CA SER A 32 14.26 -34.34 5.18
C SER A 32 14.37 -33.24 4.12
N LEU A 33 13.25 -32.69 3.69
CA LEU A 33 13.22 -31.59 2.71
C LEU A 33 13.62 -30.23 3.33
N ASP A 34 14.22 -30.24 4.51
CA ASP A 34 14.56 -29.04 5.29
C ASP A 34 15.63 -28.19 4.60
N HIS A 35 16.47 -28.82 3.76
CA HIS A 35 17.45 -28.14 2.90
C HIS A 35 16.82 -27.23 1.84
N ALA A 36 15.49 -27.28 1.63
CA ALA A 36 14.78 -26.33 0.77
C ALA A 36 15.01 -24.87 1.19
N ILE A 37 15.33 -24.61 2.48
CA ILE A 37 15.68 -23.27 2.97
C ILE A 37 16.89 -22.68 2.24
N LEU A 38 17.85 -23.51 1.81
CA LEU A 38 19.05 -23.07 1.08
C LEU A 38 18.75 -22.63 -0.36
N SER A 39 17.58 -22.99 -0.89
CA SER A 39 17.12 -22.66 -2.25
C SER A 39 16.03 -21.58 -2.27
N MET A 40 15.69 -20.99 -1.12
CA MET A 40 14.73 -19.89 -1.08
C MET A 40 15.34 -18.62 -1.71
N GLU A 41 14.55 -17.93 -2.52
CA GLU A 41 14.95 -16.65 -3.11
C GLU A 41 15.08 -15.59 -2.01
N VAL A 42 16.28 -14.99 -1.89
CA VAL A 42 16.59 -13.93 -0.93
C VAL A 42 17.16 -12.72 -1.69
N PRO A 43 16.57 -11.52 -1.54
CA PRO A 43 15.35 -11.26 -0.79
C PRO A 43 14.10 -11.83 -1.51
N PRO A 44 13.02 -12.16 -0.79
CA PRO A 44 11.77 -12.58 -1.42
C PRO A 44 11.22 -11.52 -2.38
N ARG A 45 10.60 -11.96 -3.49
CA ARG A 45 10.00 -11.06 -4.49
C ARG A 45 8.95 -10.11 -3.92
N SER A 46 8.24 -10.56 -2.91
CA SER A 46 7.24 -9.78 -2.18
C SER A 46 7.39 -10.02 -0.69
N MET A 47 7.22 -8.95 0.09
CA MET A 47 7.18 -8.99 1.55
C MET A 47 5.91 -8.30 2.06
N TRP A 48 4.83 -8.36 1.28
CA TRP A 48 3.56 -7.79 1.69
C TRP A 48 3.07 -8.45 2.97
N MET A 49 2.58 -7.65 3.90
CA MET A 49 2.04 -8.13 5.16
C MET A 49 0.80 -7.33 5.57
N ASN A 50 -0.22 -7.33 4.71
CA ASN A 50 -1.49 -6.68 4.99
C ASN A 50 -2.60 -7.73 5.12
N MET A 51 -3.76 -7.35 5.64
CA MET A 51 -4.89 -8.27 5.83
C MET A 51 -5.46 -8.81 4.51
N GLY A 52 -5.36 -8.05 3.42
CA GLY A 52 -5.88 -8.41 2.10
C GLY A 52 -7.41 -8.37 1.96
N TYR A 53 -7.87 -8.27 0.72
CA TYR A 53 -9.27 -8.38 0.31
C TYR A 53 -9.46 -9.61 -0.58
N TRP A 54 -10.14 -10.62 -0.04
CA TRP A 54 -10.12 -12.00 -0.51
C TRP A 54 -11.34 -12.40 -1.35
N LYS A 55 -12.19 -11.45 -1.74
CA LYS A 55 -13.48 -11.74 -2.40
C LYS A 55 -13.35 -12.62 -3.65
N ASN A 56 -12.36 -12.36 -4.50
CA ASN A 56 -12.18 -13.00 -5.81
C ASN A 56 -10.75 -13.53 -6.03
N THR A 57 -10.00 -13.83 -4.97
CA THR A 57 -8.59 -14.26 -5.09
C THR A 57 -8.20 -15.23 -3.98
N SER A 58 -7.33 -16.19 -4.33
CA SER A 58 -6.62 -17.07 -3.39
C SER A 58 -5.13 -16.73 -3.25
N SER A 59 -4.62 -15.80 -4.07
CA SER A 59 -3.24 -15.33 -3.98
C SER A 59 -3.15 -14.20 -2.96
N PHE A 60 -2.21 -14.35 -2.00
CA PHE A 60 -2.01 -13.38 -0.93
C PHE A 60 -1.58 -12.01 -1.46
N THR A 61 -0.58 -11.96 -2.34
CA THR A 61 -0.16 -10.70 -2.98
C THR A 61 -1.34 -10.04 -3.70
N LYS A 62 -2.18 -10.82 -4.42
CA LYS A 62 -3.36 -10.28 -5.09
C LYS A 62 -4.45 -9.83 -4.12
N ALA A 63 -4.62 -10.49 -2.98
CA ALA A 63 -5.53 -10.04 -1.93
C ALA A 63 -5.07 -8.70 -1.36
N CYS A 64 -3.77 -8.54 -1.13
CA CYS A 64 -3.24 -7.27 -0.65
C CYS A 64 -3.35 -6.14 -1.70
N GLU A 65 -3.09 -6.42 -3.00
CA GLU A 65 -3.38 -5.49 -4.10
C GLU A 65 -4.86 -5.08 -4.09
N ALA A 66 -5.76 -6.06 -4.02
CA ALA A 66 -7.19 -5.80 -4.03
C ALA A 66 -7.65 -4.96 -2.82
N LEU A 67 -6.99 -5.10 -1.66
CA LEU A 67 -7.29 -4.25 -0.50
C LEU A 67 -6.90 -2.79 -0.75
N LEU A 68 -5.72 -2.56 -1.32
CA LEU A 68 -5.30 -1.23 -1.75
C LEU A 68 -6.25 -0.66 -2.81
N ASP A 69 -6.67 -1.47 -3.78
CA ASP A 69 -7.65 -1.05 -4.79
C ASP A 69 -8.97 -0.65 -4.13
N GLN A 70 -9.48 -1.36 -3.12
CA GLN A 70 -10.70 -0.95 -2.41
C GLN A 70 -10.58 0.45 -1.78
N VAL A 71 -9.40 0.79 -1.25
CA VAL A 71 -9.12 2.12 -0.70
C VAL A 71 -9.12 3.17 -1.81
N LEU A 72 -8.44 2.92 -2.94
CA LEU A 72 -8.38 3.83 -4.09
C LEU A 72 -9.73 3.99 -4.82
N ILE A 73 -10.52 2.93 -4.92
CA ILE A 73 -11.89 2.92 -5.47
C ILE A 73 -12.79 3.79 -4.61
N THR A 74 -12.73 3.61 -3.29
CA THR A 74 -13.51 4.42 -2.36
C THR A 74 -13.05 5.88 -2.44
N ALA A 75 -11.75 6.13 -2.61
CA ALA A 75 -11.20 7.48 -2.83
C ALA A 75 -11.63 8.12 -4.17
N LYS A 76 -12.27 7.36 -5.07
CA LYS A 76 -12.62 7.77 -6.44
C LYS A 76 -11.38 8.05 -7.31
N LEU A 77 -10.27 7.39 -7.03
CA LEU A 77 -9.08 7.39 -7.89
C LEU A 77 -9.13 6.25 -8.92
N LEU A 78 -9.78 5.13 -8.58
CA LEU A 78 -9.99 4.00 -9.47
C LEU A 78 -11.49 3.71 -9.66
N ASN A 79 -11.84 3.16 -10.83
CA ASN A 79 -13.12 2.54 -11.10
C ASN A 79 -13.19 1.17 -10.39
N GLU A 80 -14.40 0.60 -10.27
CA GLU A 80 -14.60 -0.73 -9.66
C GLU A 80 -13.85 -1.86 -10.38
N ASP A 81 -13.42 -1.67 -11.63
CA ASP A 81 -12.58 -2.60 -12.39
C ASP A 81 -11.07 -2.43 -12.13
N GLY A 82 -10.68 -1.50 -11.24
CA GLY A 82 -9.29 -1.18 -10.93
C GLY A 82 -8.62 -0.22 -11.91
N SER A 83 -9.32 0.24 -12.95
CA SER A 83 -8.76 1.21 -13.91
C SER A 83 -8.84 2.64 -13.37
N PRO A 84 -7.84 3.50 -13.61
CA PRO A 84 -7.89 4.91 -13.24
C PRO A 84 -9.07 5.70 -13.84
N ILE A 85 -9.73 6.55 -13.05
CA ILE A 85 -10.93 7.30 -13.45
C ILE A 85 -10.60 8.45 -14.42
N LYS A 86 -11.06 8.36 -15.67
CA LYS A 86 -10.80 9.35 -16.74
C LYS A 86 -11.24 10.78 -16.42
N ALA A 87 -12.31 10.99 -15.65
CA ALA A 87 -12.81 12.33 -15.31
C ALA A 87 -11.84 13.13 -14.43
N HIS A 88 -11.07 12.44 -13.57
CA HIS A 88 -9.97 13.06 -12.82
C HIS A 88 -8.78 13.43 -13.73
N HIS A 89 -8.71 12.89 -14.94
CA HIS A 89 -7.55 13.04 -15.83
C HIS A 89 -7.70 14.19 -16.83
N GLN A 90 -8.91 14.70 -17.04
CA GLN A 90 -9.19 15.75 -18.02
C GLN A 90 -9.39 17.13 -17.39
N GLN A 91 -9.58 17.24 -16.07
CA GLN A 91 -9.97 18.50 -15.41
C GLN A 91 -9.31 18.79 -14.04
N GLN A 92 -8.40 17.95 -13.54
CA GLN A 92 -7.77 18.16 -12.22
C GLN A 92 -6.25 18.06 -12.30
N GLY A 93 -5.56 18.91 -11.54
CA GLY A 93 -4.11 19.10 -11.56
C GLY A 93 -3.33 17.93 -10.93
N ALA A 94 -2.11 18.22 -10.48
CA ALA A 94 -1.19 17.20 -9.96
C ALA A 94 -1.77 16.42 -8.78
N ILE A 95 -1.50 15.11 -8.70
CA ILE A 95 -1.86 14.29 -7.52
C ILE A 95 -0.60 13.87 -6.78
N GLU A 96 -0.52 14.28 -5.53
CA GLU A 96 0.60 13.99 -4.63
C GLU A 96 0.14 12.99 -3.56
N LEU A 97 0.97 11.98 -3.29
CA LEU A 97 0.66 10.93 -2.33
C LEU A 97 1.70 10.85 -1.22
N VAL A 98 1.24 10.97 0.02
CA VAL A 98 2.00 10.58 1.22
C VAL A 98 1.44 9.24 1.69
N ASP A 99 2.26 8.20 1.70
CA ASP A 99 1.90 6.85 2.11
C ASP A 99 2.66 6.49 3.40
N VAL A 100 1.92 6.20 4.47
CA VAL A 100 2.49 5.84 5.77
C VAL A 100 2.29 4.36 6.08
N GLY A 101 3.28 3.75 6.73
CA GLY A 101 3.27 2.32 7.02
C GLY A 101 3.57 1.47 5.78
N ILE A 102 4.44 1.94 4.89
CA ILE A 102 4.72 1.28 3.59
C ILE A 102 5.38 -0.11 3.71
N GLY A 103 5.83 -0.48 4.92
CA GLY A 103 6.59 -1.70 5.17
C GLY A 103 7.77 -1.83 4.22
N CYS A 104 7.87 -2.99 3.58
CA CYS A 104 8.94 -3.31 2.63
C CYS A 104 8.73 -2.77 1.20
N GLY A 105 7.73 -1.90 0.99
CA GLY A 105 7.53 -1.16 -0.27
C GLY A 105 6.74 -1.89 -1.36
N ASP A 106 6.07 -3.01 -1.06
CA ASP A 106 5.22 -3.72 -2.04
C ASP A 106 4.09 -2.82 -2.59
N GLN A 107 3.38 -2.11 -1.71
CA GLN A 107 2.38 -1.12 -2.13
C GLN A 107 3.00 0.08 -2.85
N SER A 108 4.21 0.53 -2.44
CA SER A 108 4.94 1.60 -3.12
C SER A 108 5.22 1.25 -4.58
N LEU A 109 5.68 0.02 -4.85
CA LEU A 109 5.91 -0.47 -6.22
C LEU A 109 4.61 -0.51 -7.04
N TYR A 110 3.52 -0.97 -6.43
CA TYR A 110 2.22 -1.03 -7.09
C TYR A 110 1.74 0.38 -7.50
N LEU A 111 1.77 1.32 -6.56
CA LEU A 111 1.30 2.70 -6.75
C LEU A 111 2.13 3.47 -7.77
N THR A 112 3.46 3.30 -7.75
CA THR A 112 4.38 4.09 -8.57
C THR A 112 4.64 3.51 -9.96
N ARG A 113 4.41 2.21 -10.18
CA ARG A 113 4.77 1.54 -11.45
C ARG A 113 3.60 0.97 -12.24
N ARG A 114 2.47 0.64 -11.59
CA ARG A 114 1.37 -0.09 -12.25
C ARG A 114 0.13 0.75 -12.53
N LEU A 115 0.01 1.94 -11.93
CA LEU A 115 -1.14 2.81 -12.10
C LEU A 115 -0.77 3.99 -13.00
N SER A 116 -1.35 4.03 -14.20
CA SER A 116 -1.12 5.09 -15.17
C SER A 116 -2.42 5.63 -15.79
N ARG A 117 -2.45 6.94 -16.03
CA ARG A 117 -3.52 7.73 -16.62
C ARG A 117 -3.27 7.97 -18.10
N VAL A 118 -4.33 7.92 -18.90
CA VAL A 118 -4.29 8.32 -20.31
C VAL A 118 -4.52 9.82 -20.41
N CYS A 119 -3.57 10.57 -20.98
CA CYS A 119 -3.76 11.98 -21.33
C CYS A 119 -4.34 12.07 -22.75
N THR A 120 -5.51 12.68 -22.91
CA THR A 120 -6.01 13.09 -24.22
C THR A 120 -5.60 14.54 -24.44
N ASP A 121 -4.57 14.77 -25.24
CA ASP A 121 -4.22 16.13 -25.64
C ASP A 121 -5.43 16.77 -26.35
N SER A 122 -5.76 17.98 -25.91
CA SER A 122 -6.81 18.83 -26.49
C SER A 122 -6.57 18.95 -27.99
N VAL A 123 -7.49 18.41 -28.80
CA VAL A 123 -7.48 18.64 -30.24
C VAL A 123 -7.90 20.09 -30.47
N THR A 124 -6.92 20.99 -30.56
CA THR A 124 -7.15 22.33 -31.13
C THR A 124 -7.23 22.17 -32.64
N THR A 125 -8.44 21.96 -33.16
CA THR A 125 -8.73 22.22 -34.58
C THR A 125 -9.75 23.34 -34.64
N THR A 126 -9.25 24.53 -34.94
CA THR A 126 -10.01 25.68 -35.41
C THR A 126 -10.86 25.31 -36.64
N PRO A 127 -12.11 25.78 -36.76
CA PRO A 127 -12.89 25.62 -37.97
C PRO A 127 -12.55 26.77 -38.93
N SER A 128 -11.70 26.53 -39.94
CA SER A 128 -11.64 27.44 -41.09
C SER A 128 -12.71 27.08 -42.10
N SER A 129 -13.86 27.73 -41.94
CA SER A 129 -14.79 27.98 -43.05
C SER A 129 -14.04 28.75 -44.15
N GLY A 130 -14.03 28.20 -45.35
CA GLY A 130 -13.41 28.81 -46.53
C GLY A 130 -14.02 28.24 -47.80
N MET A 131 -15.27 28.59 -48.06
CA MET A 131 -15.98 28.34 -49.31
C MET A 131 -15.30 29.12 -50.45
N LYS A 132 -14.81 28.43 -51.49
CA LYS A 132 -14.68 29.00 -52.84
C LYS A 132 -14.72 27.91 -53.91
N THR A 133 -15.78 27.98 -54.68
CA THR A 133 -16.06 27.32 -55.96
C THR A 133 -15.09 27.77 -57.06
N THR A 134 -14.62 26.83 -57.89
CA THR A 134 -14.54 26.99 -59.36
C THR A 134 -14.33 25.64 -60.05
N VAL A 135 -15.04 25.49 -61.16
CA VAL A 135 -15.10 24.38 -62.13
C VAL A 135 -13.86 24.42 -63.04
N ASP A 136 -13.24 23.27 -63.35
CA ASP A 136 -13.16 22.75 -64.73
C ASP A 136 -12.35 21.45 -64.93
N SER A 137 -12.99 20.54 -65.68
CA SER A 137 -12.51 19.70 -66.79
C SER A 137 -11.30 18.72 -66.68
N SER A 138 -11.66 17.43 -66.83
CA SER A 138 -11.03 16.38 -67.66
C SER A 138 -9.66 15.79 -67.32
N GLY A 139 -9.60 14.45 -67.23
CA GLY A 139 -8.39 13.65 -67.48
C GLY A 139 -8.27 12.43 -66.58
N GLY A 140 -8.32 11.22 -67.15
CA GLY A 140 -8.33 9.97 -66.39
C GLY A 140 -7.04 9.70 -65.60
N ALA A 141 -7.16 8.93 -64.52
CA ALA A 141 -6.40 7.70 -64.29
C ALA A 141 -6.64 7.18 -62.86
N GLN A 142 -7.00 5.90 -62.80
CA GLN A 142 -6.67 4.91 -61.76
C GLN A 142 -6.81 5.33 -60.30
N ASN A 143 -7.84 4.77 -59.64
CA ASN A 143 -7.90 4.76 -58.19
C ASN A 143 -8.52 3.46 -57.70
N ARG A 144 -7.72 2.59 -57.10
CA ARG A 144 -8.13 1.79 -55.93
C ARG A 144 -6.93 1.08 -55.30
N GLU A 145 -6.18 1.82 -54.51
CA GLU A 145 -5.49 1.22 -53.37
C GLU A 145 -5.70 2.11 -52.14
N MET A 146 -6.65 1.68 -51.30
CA MET A 146 -7.05 2.36 -50.08
C MET A 146 -5.94 2.16 -49.03
N ARG A 147 -4.90 2.99 -49.08
CA ARG A 147 -3.92 3.09 -47.99
C ARG A 147 -4.61 3.73 -46.80
N LYS A 148 -5.18 2.88 -45.94
CA LYS A 148 -5.73 3.22 -44.63
C LYS A 148 -4.62 3.91 -43.83
N ARG A 149 -4.59 5.25 -43.83
CA ARG A 149 -3.76 6.05 -42.91
C ARG A 149 -4.19 5.65 -41.50
N ARG A 150 -3.43 4.75 -40.87
CA ARG A 150 -3.43 4.55 -39.43
C ARG A 150 -2.99 5.88 -38.83
N THR A 151 -3.95 6.70 -38.41
CA THR A 151 -3.73 7.73 -37.41
C THR A 151 -3.26 7.03 -36.15
N VAL A 152 -1.94 7.05 -35.93
CA VAL A 152 -1.34 6.65 -34.66
C VAL A 152 -1.63 7.81 -33.70
N SER A 153 -2.68 7.70 -32.89
CA SER A 153 -2.87 8.59 -31.76
C SER A 153 -1.77 8.28 -30.74
N ASN A 154 -0.82 9.19 -30.60
CA ASN A 154 0.27 9.04 -29.65
C ASN A 154 -0.26 9.38 -28.25
N HIS A 155 -0.99 8.44 -27.63
CA HIS A 155 -1.52 8.63 -26.28
C HIS A 155 -0.36 8.63 -25.28
N LYS A 156 0.02 9.82 -24.81
CA LYS A 156 1.04 9.95 -23.76
C LYS A 156 0.44 9.46 -22.44
N THR A 157 0.99 8.36 -21.93
CA THR A 157 0.57 7.74 -20.68
C THR A 157 1.34 8.42 -19.53
N ARG A 158 0.64 8.94 -18.52
CA ARG A 158 1.21 9.60 -17.32
C ARG A 158 0.98 8.68 -16.11
N SER A 159 1.81 8.72 -15.07
CA SER A 159 1.53 8.00 -13.83
C SER A 159 0.24 8.49 -13.14
N LEU A 160 -0.34 7.68 -12.24
CA LEU A 160 -1.49 8.10 -11.43
C LEU A 160 -1.13 9.19 -10.43
N PHE A 161 0.09 9.15 -9.89
CA PHE A 161 0.62 10.14 -8.95
C PHE A 161 1.82 10.84 -9.56
N ASP A 162 1.91 12.14 -9.33
CA ASP A 162 2.99 13.00 -9.77
C ASP A 162 4.16 13.00 -8.78
N SER A 163 3.85 12.87 -7.49
CA SER A 163 4.83 12.62 -6.44
C SER A 163 4.35 11.55 -5.46
N TYR A 164 5.31 10.84 -4.88
CA TYR A 164 5.10 9.79 -3.90
C TYR A 164 6.11 9.93 -2.75
N VAL A 165 5.61 10.02 -1.53
CA VAL A 165 6.40 10.00 -0.30
C VAL A 165 5.98 8.81 0.54
N GLY A 166 6.85 7.81 0.67
CA GLY A 166 6.62 6.65 1.51
C GLY A 166 7.31 6.77 2.87
N VAL A 167 6.62 6.42 3.95
CA VAL A 167 7.14 6.47 5.33
C VAL A 167 6.96 5.12 6.01
N THR A 168 8.02 4.59 6.63
CA THR A 168 7.96 3.46 7.56
C THR A 168 8.81 3.74 8.78
N ILE A 169 8.45 3.20 9.94
CA ILE A 169 9.20 3.44 11.18
C ILE A 169 10.51 2.62 11.24
N VAL A 170 10.61 1.54 10.46
CA VAL A 170 11.76 0.63 10.50
C VAL A 170 12.76 0.98 9.40
N GLN A 171 13.98 1.38 9.79
CA GLN A 171 15.03 1.78 8.85
C GLN A 171 15.34 0.70 7.80
N SER A 172 15.49 -0.57 8.20
CA SER A 172 15.78 -1.65 7.26
C SER A 172 14.67 -1.90 6.24
N GLN A 173 13.40 -1.63 6.60
CA GLN A 173 12.29 -1.67 5.66
C GLN A 173 12.35 -0.51 4.66
N ALA A 174 12.70 0.70 5.13
CA ALA A 174 12.88 1.87 4.27
C ALA A 174 14.02 1.65 3.27
N ASP A 175 15.17 1.14 3.72
CA ASP A 175 16.33 0.85 2.88
C ASP A 175 15.99 -0.19 1.81
N PHE A 176 15.30 -1.26 2.23
CA PHE A 176 14.85 -2.31 1.31
C PHE A 176 13.83 -1.80 0.28
N ALA A 177 12.89 -0.94 0.69
CA ALA A 177 11.92 -0.32 -0.21
C ALA A 177 12.61 0.61 -1.22
N ARG A 178 13.61 1.41 -0.80
CA ARG A 178 14.43 2.25 -1.70
C ARG A 178 15.15 1.41 -2.73
N GLU A 179 15.82 0.34 -2.30
CA GLU A 179 16.56 -0.57 -3.20
C GLU A 179 15.63 -1.14 -4.28
N ARG A 180 14.43 -1.58 -3.91
CA ARG A 180 13.43 -2.08 -4.86
C ARG A 180 12.97 -1.02 -5.84
N LEU A 181 12.75 0.21 -5.38
CA LEU A 181 12.29 1.31 -6.21
C LEU A 181 13.37 1.81 -7.20
N LEU A 182 14.66 1.65 -6.86
CA LEU A 182 15.78 1.96 -7.76
C LEU A 182 15.97 0.93 -8.88
N LYS A 183 15.66 -0.36 -8.63
CA LYS A 183 15.81 -1.43 -9.62
C LYS A 183 14.62 -1.47 -10.58
N ASP A 184 14.85 -1.39 -11.89
CA ASP A 184 13.83 -1.79 -12.85
C ASP A 184 13.57 -3.29 -12.74
N THR A 185 12.33 -3.69 -12.99
CA THR A 185 11.82 -5.07 -12.96
C THR A 185 12.62 -6.04 -13.84
N THR A 186 13.50 -5.52 -14.71
CA THR A 186 14.38 -6.23 -15.64
C THR A 186 15.89 -6.06 -15.35
N GLY A 187 16.28 -5.24 -14.37
CA GLY A 187 17.69 -4.98 -14.06
C GLY A 187 18.41 -4.00 -14.99
N GLU A 188 17.71 -3.31 -15.89
CA GLU A 188 18.27 -2.25 -16.74
C GLU A 188 17.94 -0.82 -16.24
N PRO A 189 18.83 0.17 -16.44
CA PRO A 189 18.55 1.56 -16.10
C PRO A 189 17.78 2.24 -17.24
N ALA A 190 16.45 2.22 -17.19
CA ALA A 190 15.64 3.15 -17.98
C ALA A 190 14.32 3.46 -17.25
N VAL A 191 14.12 4.73 -16.90
CA VAL A 191 12.83 5.24 -16.40
C VAL A 191 11.78 4.99 -17.49
N SER A 192 10.98 3.94 -17.34
CA SER A 192 9.93 3.65 -18.31
C SER A 192 8.91 4.80 -18.33
N SER A 193 8.48 5.20 -19.53
CA SER A 193 7.46 6.24 -19.71
C SER A 193 6.12 5.78 -19.14
N GLY A 194 5.89 6.01 -17.85
CA GLY A 194 4.70 5.56 -17.13
C GLY A 194 4.84 5.48 -15.61
N TRP A 195 6.07 5.52 -15.08
CA TRP A 195 6.32 5.54 -13.63
C TRP A 195 6.16 6.92 -13.02
N THR A 196 5.85 6.95 -11.72
CA THR A 196 5.83 8.19 -10.93
C THR A 196 7.23 8.83 -10.92
N PRO A 197 7.35 10.12 -11.30
CA PRO A 197 8.64 10.76 -11.51
C PRO A 197 9.37 11.16 -10.21
N ASP A 198 8.65 11.57 -9.16
CA ASP A 198 9.25 11.91 -7.85
C ASP A 198 8.83 10.88 -6.79
N VAL A 199 9.76 10.02 -6.38
CA VAL A 199 9.51 8.97 -5.39
C VAL A 199 10.56 9.08 -4.28
N LYS A 200 10.12 9.37 -3.06
CA LYS A 200 10.97 9.51 -1.87
C LYS A 200 10.51 8.56 -0.79
N ILE A 201 11.46 7.94 -0.08
CA ILE A 201 11.17 7.00 1.01
C ILE A 201 11.93 7.44 2.25
N PHE A 202 11.26 7.47 3.39
CA PHE A 202 11.80 7.91 4.67
C PHE A 202 11.57 6.88 5.78
N ALA A 203 12.54 6.83 6.69
CA ALA A 203 12.41 6.14 7.96
C ALA A 203 12.00 7.16 9.03
N ALA A 204 10.76 7.13 9.50
CA ALA A 204 10.24 8.06 10.49
C ALA A 204 9.00 7.50 11.19
N ASP A 205 8.70 8.03 12.38
CA ASP A 205 7.45 7.70 13.07
C ASP A 205 6.29 8.49 12.46
N ALA A 206 5.42 7.82 11.71
CA ALA A 206 4.24 8.42 11.12
C ALA A 206 3.22 8.87 12.18
N ALA A 207 3.26 8.33 13.40
CA ALA A 207 2.38 8.74 14.50
C ALA A 207 2.82 10.08 15.12
N ASP A 208 4.03 10.55 14.84
CA ASP A 208 4.60 11.78 15.40
C ASP A 208 5.20 12.71 14.31
N PRO A 209 4.38 13.36 13.46
CA PRO A 209 4.87 14.31 12.44
C PRO A 209 5.81 15.42 12.95
N PRO A 210 5.65 15.98 14.17
CA PRO A 210 6.63 16.89 14.75
C PRO A 210 8.07 16.34 14.79
N SER A 211 8.25 15.03 14.92
CA SER A 211 9.57 14.38 14.92
C SER A 211 10.24 14.26 13.54
N TRP A 212 9.50 14.50 12.45
CA TRP A 212 10.01 14.27 11.09
C TRP A 212 11.23 15.15 10.78
N GLY A 213 12.16 14.67 9.96
CA GLY A 213 13.26 15.49 9.46
C GLY A 213 12.79 16.59 8.51
N ASN A 214 13.63 17.61 8.27
CA ASN A 214 13.28 18.71 7.36
C ASN A 214 12.99 18.23 5.94
N GLU A 215 13.74 17.25 5.44
CA GLU A 215 13.52 16.66 4.11
C GLU A 215 12.16 15.97 3.98
N LEU A 216 11.75 15.21 4.99
CA LEU A 216 10.44 14.54 4.98
C LEU A 216 9.31 15.57 5.11
N ARG A 217 9.44 16.55 6.00
CA ARG A 217 8.46 17.63 6.12
C ARG A 217 8.32 18.39 4.80
N GLN A 218 9.44 18.75 4.19
CA GLN A 218 9.44 19.43 2.90
C GLN A 218 8.78 18.54 1.83
N ALA A 219 9.19 17.28 1.69
CA ALA A 219 8.58 16.39 0.71
C ALA A 219 7.07 16.14 0.92
N ALA A 220 6.60 16.12 2.17
CA ALA A 220 5.19 15.91 2.51
C ALA A 220 4.33 17.18 2.36
N LEU A 221 4.95 18.36 2.43
CA LEU A 221 4.27 19.66 2.38
C LEU A 221 4.47 20.39 1.05
N ASP A 222 5.52 20.07 0.30
CA ASP A 222 5.88 20.73 -0.95
C ASP A 222 4.68 20.68 -1.88
N ASN A 223 3.97 21.81 -1.91
CA ASN A 223 3.16 22.19 -3.04
C ASN A 223 4.18 22.34 -4.15
N SER A 224 4.03 21.59 -5.23
CA SER A 224 4.76 21.78 -6.47
C SER A 224 4.59 23.21 -7.02
N GLY A 225 5.25 24.18 -6.39
CA GLY A 225 5.58 25.49 -6.90
C GLY A 225 6.91 25.37 -7.63
N LEU A 226 6.88 24.77 -8.81
CA LEU A 226 7.89 25.08 -9.80
C LEU A 226 7.73 26.58 -10.14
N ASP A 227 8.71 27.37 -9.68
CA ASP A 227 9.13 28.66 -10.22
C ASP A 227 8.46 29.95 -9.67
N ASP A 228 8.75 30.30 -8.41
CA ASP A 228 8.61 31.67 -7.87
C ASP A 228 9.76 32.61 -8.34
N THR A 229 10.61 32.15 -9.28
CA THR A 229 11.73 32.92 -9.84
C THR A 229 11.49 33.47 -11.25
N ARG A 230 10.29 33.29 -11.83
CA ARG A 230 9.91 34.09 -13.01
C ARG A 230 9.35 35.42 -12.55
N ILE A 231 10.15 36.46 -12.79
CA ILE A 231 9.76 37.87 -12.80
C ILE A 231 8.33 37.96 -13.35
N GLN A 232 7.40 38.39 -12.48
CA GLN A 232 6.00 38.59 -12.82
C GLN A 232 5.90 39.67 -13.90
N GLU A 233 5.59 39.27 -15.13
CA GLU A 233 4.94 40.18 -16.06
C GLU A 233 3.48 40.36 -15.62
N PRO A 234 3.02 41.60 -15.42
CA PRO A 234 1.66 41.85 -14.97
C PRO A 234 0.70 41.68 -16.16
N GLY A 235 0.09 40.50 -16.28
CA GLY A 235 -1.01 40.30 -17.23
C GLY A 235 -1.14 38.90 -17.84
N ALA A 236 -1.29 37.87 -17.01
CA ALA A 236 -1.94 36.63 -17.45
C ALA A 236 -2.45 35.86 -16.23
N ASP A 237 -3.76 35.84 -16.04
CA ASP A 237 -4.45 34.93 -15.13
C ASP A 237 -4.28 33.49 -15.65
N LYS A 238 -3.14 32.87 -15.31
CA LYS A 238 -2.93 31.43 -15.50
C LYS A 238 -3.36 30.75 -14.21
N GLY A 239 -4.57 30.20 -14.24
CA GLY A 239 -5.12 29.41 -13.15
C GLY A 239 -4.09 28.42 -12.62
N SER A 240 -3.72 28.60 -11.35
CA SER A 240 -2.85 27.69 -10.61
C SER A 240 -3.35 26.26 -10.80
N GLU A 241 -2.51 25.37 -11.32
CA GLU A 241 -2.88 23.96 -11.49
C GLU A 241 -3.27 23.39 -10.12
N ARG A 242 -4.51 22.90 -10.01
CA ARG A 242 -5.10 22.48 -8.74
C ARG A 242 -4.45 21.18 -8.26
N THR A 243 -3.47 21.27 -7.37
CA THR A 243 -2.83 20.10 -6.75
C THR A 243 -3.75 19.44 -5.71
N GLN A 244 -3.92 18.13 -5.82
CA GLN A 244 -4.65 17.30 -4.86
C GLN A 244 -3.67 16.43 -4.08
N ARG A 245 -3.66 16.59 -2.74
CA ARG A 245 -2.83 15.77 -1.86
C ARG A 245 -3.65 14.70 -1.15
N TRP A 246 -3.08 13.49 -1.08
CA TRP A 246 -3.64 12.38 -0.35
C TRP A 246 -2.66 11.84 0.70
N LEU A 247 -3.20 11.48 1.86
CA LEU A 247 -2.55 10.62 2.84
C LEU A 247 -3.17 9.21 2.72
N LEU A 248 -2.34 8.22 2.40
CA LEU A 248 -2.67 6.81 2.45
C LEU A 248 -2.11 6.18 3.72
N ALA A 249 -2.93 5.41 4.43
CA ALA A 249 -2.48 4.57 5.54
C ALA A 249 -3.14 3.20 5.44
N LEU A 250 -2.47 2.25 4.79
CA LEU A 250 -3.04 0.93 4.54
C LEU A 250 -2.67 -0.05 5.66
N ASP A 251 -3.65 -0.48 6.46
CA ASP A 251 -3.46 -1.55 7.46
C ASP A 251 -2.35 -1.24 8.50
N THR A 252 -2.26 0.01 8.95
CA THR A 252 -1.15 0.46 9.82
C THR A 252 -1.55 1.28 11.05
N MET A 253 -2.61 2.10 10.99
CA MET A 253 -2.83 3.13 12.01
C MET A 253 -3.27 2.59 13.38
N TYR A 254 -3.80 1.36 13.44
CA TYR A 254 -4.11 0.70 14.70
C TYR A 254 -2.85 0.32 15.51
N HIS A 255 -1.65 0.37 14.92
CA HIS A 255 -0.37 0.19 15.64
C HIS A 255 0.19 1.49 16.24
N PHE A 256 -0.28 2.65 15.81
CA PHE A 256 0.33 3.94 16.13
C PHE A 256 0.24 4.28 17.63
N LYS A 257 1.32 4.86 18.16
CA LYS A 257 1.45 5.23 19.57
C LYS A 257 1.75 6.72 19.70
N PRO A 258 1.11 7.44 20.64
CA PRO A 258 0.04 6.96 21.53
C PRO A 258 -1.30 6.77 20.81
N SER A 259 -1.53 7.46 19.68
CA SER A 259 -2.69 7.29 18.81
C SER A 259 -2.37 7.80 17.40
N ARG A 260 -3.35 7.74 16.48
CA ARG A 260 -3.25 8.30 15.12
C ARG A 260 -3.64 9.79 15.01
N ASP A 261 -4.09 10.41 16.10
CA ASP A 261 -4.61 11.80 16.11
C ASP A 261 -3.62 12.81 15.57
N SER A 262 -2.34 12.71 15.94
CA SER A 262 -1.32 13.68 15.53
C SER A 262 -1.16 13.69 14.01
N LEU A 263 -1.09 12.51 13.39
CA LEU A 263 -1.04 12.38 11.94
C LEU A 263 -2.30 12.90 11.26
N LEU A 264 -3.49 12.55 11.75
CA LEU A 264 -4.75 12.99 11.13
C LEU A 264 -4.89 14.53 11.18
N LYS A 265 -4.51 15.16 12.30
CA LYS A 265 -4.50 16.62 12.45
C LYS A 265 -3.47 17.26 11.52
N TYR A 266 -2.26 16.71 11.46
CA TYR A 266 -1.20 17.19 10.58
C TYR A 266 -1.60 17.08 9.10
N ALA A 267 -2.24 15.97 8.72
CA ALA A 267 -2.76 15.76 7.37
C ALA A 267 -3.78 16.81 6.99
N ARG A 268 -4.73 17.11 7.88
CA ARG A 268 -5.76 18.09 7.61
C ARG A 268 -5.25 19.53 7.62
N ARG A 269 -4.43 19.88 8.62
CA ARG A 269 -4.00 21.26 8.91
C ARG A 269 -2.82 21.69 8.05
N ASP A 270 -1.77 20.88 8.03
CA ASP A 270 -0.47 21.25 7.45
C ASP A 270 -0.37 20.73 6.01
N MET A 271 -0.64 19.44 5.79
CA MET A 271 -0.57 18.84 4.45
C MET A 271 -1.75 19.23 3.56
N GLN A 272 -2.87 19.70 4.14
CA GLN A 272 -4.14 19.90 3.43
C GLN A 272 -4.53 18.69 2.56
N ALA A 273 -4.35 17.49 3.12
CA ALA A 273 -4.54 16.22 2.43
C ALA A 273 -5.89 15.58 2.72
N SER A 274 -6.52 15.01 1.68
CA SER A 274 -7.58 14.02 1.86
C SER A 274 -6.97 12.72 2.40
N ILE A 275 -7.73 11.93 3.15
CA ILE A 275 -7.25 10.67 3.73
C ILE A 275 -7.96 9.50 3.09
N MET A 276 -7.21 8.43 2.84
CA MET A 276 -7.75 7.12 2.48
C MET A 276 -7.02 6.03 3.28
N THR A 277 -7.76 5.13 3.88
CA THR A 277 -7.19 4.11 4.77
C THR A 277 -8.02 2.84 4.79
N PHE A 278 -7.35 1.73 5.09
CA PHE A 278 -8.00 0.57 5.69
C PHE A 278 -7.57 0.47 7.15
N ASP A 279 -8.53 0.36 8.07
CA ASP A 279 -8.26 0.31 9.52
C ASP A 279 -9.18 -0.68 10.25
N LEU A 280 -8.77 -1.04 11.47
CA LEU A 280 -9.47 -1.98 12.34
C LEU A 280 -10.28 -1.24 13.41
N LEU A 281 -11.59 -1.48 13.40
CA LEU A 281 -12.54 -0.87 14.32
C LEU A 281 -13.15 -1.92 15.27
N LEU A 282 -13.61 -1.46 16.43
CA LEU A 282 -14.33 -2.30 17.38
C LEU A 282 -15.81 -2.39 16.99
N SER A 283 -16.38 -3.58 17.04
CA SER A 283 -17.82 -3.74 16.85
C SER A 283 -18.62 -3.18 18.02
N GLU A 284 -19.67 -2.42 17.70
CA GLU A 284 -20.62 -1.87 18.68
C GLU A 284 -21.38 -2.97 19.43
N THR A 285 -21.59 -4.11 18.78
CA THR A 285 -22.29 -5.26 19.35
C THR A 285 -21.36 -6.24 20.07
N ALA A 286 -20.05 -5.93 20.16
CA ALA A 286 -19.09 -6.79 20.86
C ALA A 286 -19.45 -6.91 22.34
N SER A 287 -19.55 -8.14 22.82
CA SER A 287 -19.80 -8.44 24.22
C SER A 287 -18.64 -7.99 25.11
N PHE A 288 -18.93 -7.85 26.40
CA PHE A 288 -17.92 -7.53 27.41
C PHE A 288 -16.74 -8.53 27.40
N TRP A 289 -17.04 -9.83 27.25
CA TRP A 289 -16.02 -10.89 27.24
C TRP A 289 -15.15 -10.86 25.99
N GLU A 290 -15.72 -10.57 24.83
CA GLU A 290 -14.96 -10.41 23.59
C GLU A 290 -14.02 -9.20 23.66
N LYS A 291 -14.49 -8.08 24.24
CA LYS A 291 -13.66 -6.89 24.49
C LYS A 291 -12.51 -7.19 25.45
N LEU A 292 -12.77 -7.93 26.53
CA LEU A 292 -11.74 -8.34 27.48
C LEU A 292 -10.69 -9.23 26.81
N LEU A 293 -11.11 -10.22 26.02
CA LEU A 293 -10.20 -11.10 25.29
C LEU A 293 -9.38 -10.33 24.24
N LEU A 294 -10.00 -9.42 23.50
CA LEU A 294 -9.30 -8.54 22.55
C LEU A 294 -8.27 -7.68 23.26
N ARG A 295 -8.58 -7.15 24.46
CA ARG A 295 -7.63 -6.38 25.27
C ARG A 295 -6.42 -7.21 25.69
N SER A 296 -6.63 -8.46 26.08
CA SER A 296 -5.53 -9.40 26.37
C SER A 296 -4.69 -9.68 25.12
N MET A 297 -5.31 -9.88 23.96
CA MET A 297 -4.58 -10.06 22.69
C MET A 297 -3.72 -8.84 22.35
N CYS A 298 -4.27 -7.63 22.50
CA CYS A 298 -3.57 -6.36 22.27
C CYS A 298 -2.35 -6.19 23.17
N LEU A 299 -2.47 -6.57 24.45
CA LEU A 299 -1.36 -6.54 25.41
C LEU A 299 -0.21 -7.45 24.95
N ILE A 300 -0.52 -8.68 24.52
CA ILE A 300 0.47 -9.66 24.05
C ILE A 300 1.15 -9.20 22.76
N SER A 301 0.39 -8.59 21.84
CA SER A 301 0.93 -8.12 20.56
C SER A 301 1.56 -6.72 20.62
N GLY A 302 1.46 -6.02 21.76
CA GLY A 302 1.93 -4.65 21.92
C GLY A 302 1.11 -3.60 21.15
N MET A 303 -0.09 -3.97 20.67
CA MET A 303 -1.02 -3.07 19.99
C MET A 303 -1.81 -2.25 21.03
N PRO A 304 -1.98 -0.93 20.86
CA PRO A 304 -2.81 -0.16 21.78
C PRO A 304 -4.28 -0.56 21.67
N TYR A 305 -4.90 -1.04 22.75
CA TYR A 305 -6.34 -1.37 22.72
C TYR A 305 -7.21 -0.14 22.43
N SER A 306 -6.77 1.05 22.88
CA SER A 306 -7.43 2.34 22.62
C SER A 306 -7.55 2.71 21.15
N ASN A 307 -6.82 2.01 20.27
CA ASN A 307 -6.88 2.21 18.84
C ASN A 307 -8.07 1.49 18.17
N PHE A 308 -8.73 0.54 18.85
CA PHE A 308 -9.93 -0.11 18.34
C PHE A 308 -11.17 0.72 18.71
N LEU A 309 -11.47 1.72 17.89
CA LEU A 309 -12.60 2.62 18.08
C LEU A 309 -13.88 2.03 17.45
N PRO A 310 -15.06 2.21 18.07
CA PRO A 310 -16.35 2.08 17.40
C PRO A 310 -16.46 3.03 16.20
N ARG A 311 -17.41 2.75 15.30
CA ARG A 311 -17.59 3.51 14.06
C ARG A 311 -17.81 5.00 14.31
N GLU A 312 -18.74 5.37 15.19
CA GLU A 312 -19.02 6.78 15.47
C GLU A 312 -17.85 7.49 16.17
N GLU A 313 -17.11 6.82 17.06
CA GLU A 313 -15.93 7.41 17.69
C GLU A 313 -14.80 7.66 16.68
N TYR A 314 -14.62 6.76 15.72
CA TYR A 314 -13.68 6.94 14.61
C TYR A 314 -14.09 8.12 13.72
N LEU A 315 -15.39 8.23 13.42
CA LEU A 315 -15.94 9.35 12.65
C LEU A 315 -15.71 10.68 13.39
N ASP A 316 -15.98 10.72 14.69
CA ASP A 316 -15.75 11.91 15.51
C ASP A 316 -14.26 12.28 15.61
N MET A 317 -13.36 11.29 15.61
CA MET A 317 -11.91 11.54 15.56
C MET A 317 -11.52 12.26 14.26
N LEU A 318 -12.06 11.86 13.11
CA LEU A 318 -11.83 12.55 11.84
C LEU A 318 -12.44 13.96 11.84
N VAL A 319 -13.65 14.13 12.38
CA VAL A 319 -14.27 15.46 12.51
C VAL A 319 -13.44 16.37 13.41
N ARG A 320 -12.95 15.87 14.55
CA ARG A 320 -12.04 16.61 15.44
C ARG A 320 -10.70 16.95 14.78
N ALA A 321 -10.24 16.15 13.82
CA ALA A 321 -9.05 16.46 13.03
C ALA A 321 -9.32 17.58 12.00
N GLY A 322 -10.59 17.88 11.70
CA GLY A 322 -11.01 18.98 10.83
C GLY A 322 -11.62 18.55 9.48
N TYR A 323 -11.98 17.27 9.33
CA TYR A 323 -12.72 16.77 8.16
C TYR A 323 -14.23 16.99 8.34
N GLU A 324 -14.94 17.29 7.26
CA GLU A 324 -16.39 17.47 7.30
C GLU A 324 -17.11 16.12 7.33
N ARG A 325 -18.10 15.95 8.22
CA ARG A 325 -18.79 14.66 8.42
C ARG A 325 -19.44 14.11 7.16
N ASN A 326 -19.99 14.97 6.30
CA ASN A 326 -20.60 14.62 5.01
C ASN A 326 -19.57 14.24 3.92
N MET A 327 -18.29 14.57 4.12
CA MET A 327 -17.19 14.23 3.21
C MET A 327 -16.44 12.96 3.63
N ILE A 328 -16.94 12.26 4.66
CA ILE A 328 -16.39 11.02 5.18
C ILE A 328 -17.23 9.83 4.72
N GLU A 329 -16.58 8.90 4.05
CA GLU A 329 -17.14 7.64 3.59
C GLU A 329 -16.48 6.49 4.35
N MET A 330 -17.28 5.59 4.93
CA MET A 330 -16.81 4.41 5.65
C MET A 330 -17.51 3.17 5.11
N ARG A 331 -16.74 2.22 4.58
CA ARG A 331 -17.23 0.97 4.00
C ARG A 331 -16.71 -0.22 4.80
N ASP A 332 -17.62 -0.99 5.38
CA ASP A 332 -17.29 -2.24 6.04
C ASP A 332 -17.00 -3.32 5.00
N ILE A 333 -15.78 -3.86 5.02
CA ILE A 333 -15.35 -4.94 4.14
C ILE A 333 -14.96 -6.21 4.90
N SER A 334 -15.28 -6.29 6.19
CA SER A 334 -14.86 -7.36 7.12
C SER A 334 -15.12 -8.77 6.59
N ALA A 335 -16.23 -8.97 5.87
CA ALA A 335 -16.63 -10.24 5.29
C ALA A 335 -15.58 -10.85 4.33
N TYR A 336 -14.71 -10.01 3.77
CA TYR A 336 -13.72 -10.42 2.77
C TYR A 336 -12.28 -10.29 3.27
N VAL A 337 -12.06 -10.07 4.56
CA VAL A 337 -10.73 -9.78 5.12
C VAL A 337 -10.23 -10.92 6.00
N PHE A 338 -10.81 -11.07 7.19
CA PHE A 338 -10.20 -11.85 8.27
C PHE A 338 -10.15 -13.36 8.01
N ALA A 339 -11.22 -13.94 7.44
CA ALA A 339 -11.27 -15.36 7.14
C ALA A 339 -10.23 -15.77 6.09
N GLY A 340 -10.03 -14.91 5.07
CA GLY A 340 -9.10 -15.16 3.97
C GLY A 340 -7.65 -15.20 4.45
N ILE A 341 -7.20 -14.18 5.19
CA ILE A 341 -5.84 -14.17 5.73
C ILE A 341 -5.59 -15.30 6.73
N ALA A 342 -6.60 -15.64 7.55
CA ALA A 342 -6.49 -16.78 8.45
C ALA A 342 -6.32 -18.10 7.70
N SER A 343 -7.05 -18.31 6.59
CA SER A 343 -6.90 -19.50 5.75
C SER A 343 -5.53 -19.54 5.11
N HIS A 344 -5.09 -18.42 4.52
CA HIS A 344 -3.79 -18.34 3.86
C HIS A 344 -2.64 -18.71 4.80
N ILE A 345 -2.62 -18.17 6.03
CA ILE A 345 -1.55 -18.48 6.99
C ILE A 345 -1.56 -19.98 7.36
N ARG A 346 -2.74 -20.59 7.54
CA ARG A 346 -2.84 -22.03 7.85
C ARG A 346 -2.35 -22.89 6.69
N GLU A 347 -2.82 -22.60 5.47
CA GLU A 347 -2.39 -23.31 4.26
C GLU A 347 -0.89 -23.16 4.01
N GLN A 348 -0.34 -21.97 4.27
CA GLN A 348 1.09 -21.73 4.14
C GLN A 348 1.89 -22.49 5.21
N ASP A 349 1.39 -22.57 6.45
CA ASP A 349 2.01 -23.40 7.49
C ASP A 349 2.01 -24.88 7.12
N GLU A 350 0.89 -25.41 6.62
CA GLU A 350 0.79 -26.79 6.14
C GLU A 350 1.78 -27.07 5.00
N LYS A 351 1.91 -26.15 4.04
CA LYS A 351 2.88 -26.25 2.95
C LYS A 351 4.31 -26.24 3.46
N LEU A 352 4.66 -25.30 4.35
CA LEU A 352 6.01 -25.13 4.92
C LEU A 352 6.43 -26.32 5.78
N ARG A 353 5.49 -26.93 6.51
CA ARG A 353 5.76 -28.11 7.37
C ARG A 353 6.30 -29.31 6.60
N ARG A 354 6.03 -29.42 5.30
CA ARG A 354 6.60 -30.46 4.44
C ARG A 354 8.11 -30.29 4.22
N TYR A 355 8.64 -29.11 4.48
CA TYR A 355 10.03 -28.71 4.32
C TYR A 355 10.67 -28.35 5.68
N GLY A 356 10.18 -28.90 6.79
CA GLY A 356 10.69 -28.61 8.13
C GLY A 356 10.46 -27.18 8.64
N MET A 357 9.76 -26.35 7.85
CA MET A 357 9.52 -24.94 8.16
C MET A 357 8.13 -24.73 8.78
N THR A 358 7.94 -23.55 9.38
CA THR A 358 6.71 -23.16 10.06
C THR A 358 6.50 -21.66 9.91
N VAL A 359 5.24 -21.21 9.86
CA VAL A 359 4.95 -19.75 9.86
C VAL A 359 5.20 -19.11 11.24
N GLY A 360 5.63 -19.89 12.24
CA GLY A 360 6.06 -19.41 13.55
C GLY A 360 4.98 -18.60 14.27
N LYS A 361 5.30 -17.35 14.65
CA LYS A 361 4.39 -16.45 15.37
C LYS A 361 3.07 -16.18 14.64
N PHE A 362 3.03 -16.33 13.31
CA PHE A 362 1.83 -16.08 12.52
C PHE A 362 0.71 -17.11 12.77
N LYS A 363 0.99 -18.28 13.36
CA LYS A 363 -0.07 -19.22 13.77
C LYS A 363 -1.01 -18.61 14.80
N GLY A 364 -0.48 -17.84 15.75
CA GLY A 364 -1.27 -17.09 16.73
C GLY A 364 -2.15 -16.06 16.05
N ALA A 365 -1.58 -15.31 15.09
CA ALA A 365 -2.32 -14.35 14.29
C ALA A 365 -3.46 -15.00 13.49
N ALA A 366 -3.22 -16.15 12.84
CA ALA A 366 -4.25 -16.89 12.12
C ALA A 366 -5.44 -17.28 13.01
N LYS A 367 -5.17 -17.71 14.25
CA LYS A 367 -6.22 -18.02 15.23
C LYS A 367 -7.00 -16.75 15.63
N ALA A 368 -6.31 -15.64 15.86
CA ALA A 368 -6.94 -14.36 16.20
C ALA A 368 -7.82 -13.84 15.05
N PHE A 369 -7.32 -13.81 13.83
CA PHE A 369 -8.08 -13.39 12.65
C PHE A 369 -9.28 -14.30 12.39
N ASN A 370 -9.12 -15.61 12.54
CA ASN A 370 -10.25 -16.55 12.44
C ASN A 370 -11.29 -16.31 13.54
N TRP A 371 -10.87 -15.93 14.74
CA TRP A 371 -11.78 -15.55 15.82
C TRP A 371 -12.51 -14.25 15.48
N TRP A 372 -11.82 -13.22 15.00
CA TRP A 372 -12.44 -11.96 14.53
C TRP A 372 -13.47 -12.22 13.42
N ALA A 373 -13.15 -13.08 12.46
CA ALA A 373 -14.07 -13.47 11.39
C ALA A 373 -15.37 -14.12 11.92
N ARG A 374 -15.25 -14.93 12.99
CA ARG A 374 -16.39 -15.67 13.56
C ARG A 374 -17.25 -14.84 14.49
N THR A 375 -16.64 -13.99 15.30
CA THR A 375 -17.37 -13.19 16.31
C THR A 375 -17.78 -11.82 15.78
N GLY A 376 -17.06 -11.28 14.80
CA GLY A 376 -17.25 -9.92 14.34
C GLY A 376 -16.85 -8.87 15.38
N VAL A 377 -16.08 -9.23 16.42
CA VAL A 377 -15.59 -8.30 17.47
C VAL A 377 -14.74 -7.16 16.91
N VAL A 378 -13.93 -7.45 15.89
CA VAL A 378 -13.16 -6.48 15.12
C VAL A 378 -13.74 -6.41 13.70
N ARG A 379 -13.80 -5.20 13.14
CA ARG A 379 -14.31 -4.91 11.81
C ARG A 379 -13.24 -4.22 10.98
N GLY A 380 -13.10 -4.62 9.73
CA GLY A 380 -12.19 -4.00 8.77
C GLY A 380 -12.93 -2.99 7.91
N PHE A 381 -12.58 -1.71 8.04
CA PHE A 381 -13.21 -0.62 7.30
C PHE A 381 -12.24 0.02 6.32
N VAL A 382 -12.73 0.27 5.11
CA VAL A 382 -12.15 1.32 4.26
C VAL A 382 -12.76 2.64 4.68
N VAL A 383 -11.92 3.62 4.99
CA VAL A 383 -12.33 4.97 5.39
C VAL A 383 -11.68 5.99 4.47
N VAL A 384 -12.50 6.90 3.94
CA VAL A 384 -12.05 8.00 3.09
C VAL A 384 -12.63 9.30 3.62
N ALA A 385 -11.77 10.27 3.94
CA ALA A 385 -12.15 11.61 4.37
C ALA A 385 -11.62 12.63 3.37
N ARG A 386 -12.50 13.29 2.63
CA ARG A 386 -12.11 14.24 1.59
C ARG A 386 -12.09 15.66 2.13
N ILE A 387 -11.18 16.47 1.62
CA ILE A 387 -11.23 17.92 1.79
C ILE A 387 -12.08 18.48 0.64
N PRO A 388 -13.04 19.38 0.90
CA PRO A 388 -13.72 20.09 -0.16
C PRO A 388 -12.69 20.78 -1.05
N GLY A 389 -12.80 20.61 -2.35
CA GLY A 389 -11.98 21.43 -3.24
C GLY A 389 -12.27 22.92 -2.96
N PRO A 390 -11.29 23.84 -3.12
CA PRO A 390 -11.58 25.28 -3.02
C PRO A 390 -12.75 25.62 -3.95
N VAL A 391 -13.78 26.25 -3.39
CA VAL A 391 -14.98 26.73 -4.11
C VAL A 391 -14.58 27.82 -5.08
#